data_AF-A0A2N2JYV0-F1
#
_entry.id   AF-A0A2N2JYV0-F1
#
_cell.length_a   1.000
_cell.length_b   1.000
_cell.length_c   1.000
_cell.angle_alpha   90.00
_cell.angle_beta   90.00
_cell.angle_gamma   90.00
#
_symmetry.space_group_name_H-M   'P 1'
#
loop_
_entity.id
_entity.type
_entity.pdbx_description
1 polymer ?
#
loop_
_entity_poly.entity_id
_entity_poly.type
_entity_poly.pdbx_seq_one_letter_code
_entity_poly.pdbx_strand_id
1 'polypeptide(L)'
;MAIVWVSLLIFSEEAMMIKSLGFIALACLLFPAVALAEYDNFRCGRELISLDDTSGKVFMECGEPTWKEMVGYRDGLLDTQLWYYNCGSSDFLYVLRFVGGRLKEIESQGYGTGQSDCYGPRTRR
;
A
#
# COMPACT_ATOMS: atom_id res chain seq x y z
N MET A 1 57.95 32.05 -22.43
CA MET A 1 56.72 31.31 -22.84
C MET A 1 56.14 30.56 -21.62
N ALA A 2 55.76 31.28 -20.57
CA ALA A 2 55.26 30.70 -19.31
C ALA A 2 53.76 30.99 -19.06
N ILE A 3 53.08 31.66 -20.00
CA ILE A 3 51.71 32.17 -19.81
C ILE A 3 50.65 31.10 -20.15
N VAL A 4 50.99 30.08 -20.93
CA VAL A 4 49.98 29.12 -21.43
C VAL A 4 49.59 28.06 -20.37
N TRP A 5 50.45 27.76 -19.41
CA TRP A 5 50.20 26.69 -18.42
C TRP A 5 49.35 27.13 -17.22
N VAL A 6 49.22 28.44 -16.95
CA VAL A 6 48.43 28.93 -15.80
C VAL A 6 46.93 28.93 -16.09
N SER A 7 46.52 29.08 -17.35
CA SER A 7 45.10 29.19 -17.72
C SER A 7 44.33 27.86 -17.73
N LEU A 8 45.01 26.71 -17.76
CA LEU A 8 44.37 25.39 -17.81
C LEU A 8 44.03 24.82 -16.42
N LEU A 9 44.57 25.38 -15.34
CA LEU A 9 44.28 24.94 -13.96
C LEU A 9 43.25 25.82 -13.23
N ILE A 10 42.84 26.95 -13.80
CA ILE A 10 41.86 27.88 -13.19
C ILE A 10 40.41 27.59 -13.68
N PHE A 11 40.23 26.82 -14.75
CA PHE A 11 38.91 26.59 -15.38
C PHE A 11 38.22 25.27 -14.96
N SER A 12 38.62 24.63 -13.85
CA SER A 12 38.06 23.32 -13.46
C SER A 12 37.05 23.33 -12.31
N GLU A 13 36.89 24.42 -11.54
CA GLU A 13 36.02 24.42 -10.35
C GLU A 13 34.61 24.98 -10.62
N GLU A 14 34.46 26.07 -11.40
CA GLU A 14 33.15 26.68 -11.73
C GLU A 14 32.33 25.84 -12.75
N ALA A 15 33.01 25.19 -13.69
CA ALA A 15 32.37 24.38 -14.74
C ALA A 15 31.94 22.99 -14.25
N MET A 16 32.49 22.52 -13.12
CA MET A 16 32.12 21.23 -12.55
C MET A 16 30.73 21.30 -11.89
N MET A 17 30.39 22.43 -11.24
CA MET A 17 29.06 22.66 -10.66
C MET A 17 27.93 22.71 -11.69
N ILE A 18 28.14 23.39 -12.82
CA ILE A 18 27.11 23.51 -13.88
C ILE A 18 26.91 22.18 -14.61
N LYS A 19 27.98 21.41 -14.83
CA LYS A 19 27.92 20.08 -15.45
C LYS A 19 27.25 19.06 -14.53
N SER A 20 27.52 19.11 -13.23
CA SER A 20 26.87 18.22 -12.25
C SER A 20 25.40 18.57 -12.06
N LEU A 21 25.01 19.85 -12.02
CA LEU A 21 23.61 20.29 -12.05
C LEU A 21 22.88 19.82 -13.31
N GLY A 22 23.52 19.92 -14.48
CA GLY A 22 22.97 19.42 -15.74
C GLY A 22 22.82 17.89 -15.78
N PHE A 23 23.81 17.15 -15.26
CA PHE A 23 23.75 15.70 -15.15
C PHE A 23 22.68 15.22 -14.15
N ILE A 24 22.52 15.92 -13.01
CA ILE A 24 21.48 15.62 -12.02
C ILE A 24 20.09 15.90 -12.60
N ALA A 25 19.92 17.02 -13.31
CA ALA A 25 18.65 17.35 -13.98
C ALA A 25 18.29 16.32 -15.07
N LEU A 26 19.27 15.89 -15.88
CA LEU A 26 19.09 14.85 -16.90
C LEU A 26 18.81 13.48 -16.28
N ALA A 27 19.45 13.13 -15.16
CA ALA A 27 19.18 11.90 -14.43
C ALA A 27 17.77 11.88 -13.82
N CYS A 28 17.29 13.00 -13.27
CA CYS A 28 15.92 13.13 -12.77
C CYS A 28 14.87 13.02 -13.88
N LEU A 29 15.16 13.50 -15.10
CA LEU A 29 14.29 13.36 -16.27
C LEU A 29 14.25 11.92 -16.84
N LEU A 30 15.28 11.11 -16.58
CA LEU A 30 15.37 9.72 -17.00
C LEU A 30 14.88 8.72 -15.92
N PHE A 31 14.52 9.20 -14.73
CA PHE A 31 13.91 8.36 -13.71
C PHE A 31 12.42 8.17 -14.02
N PRO A 32 11.95 6.96 -14.36
CA PRO A 32 10.53 6.71 -14.53
C PRO A 32 9.82 7.06 -13.22
N ALA A 33 8.74 7.82 -13.33
CA ALA A 33 7.86 8.08 -12.19
C ALA A 33 7.32 6.73 -11.70
N VAL A 34 7.91 6.23 -10.61
CA VAL A 34 7.35 5.09 -9.89
C VAL A 34 6.01 5.55 -9.34
N ALA A 35 4.92 5.03 -9.93
CA ALA A 35 3.60 5.23 -9.38
C ALA A 35 3.62 4.71 -7.94
N LEU A 36 3.27 5.58 -6.99
CA LEU A 36 3.05 5.16 -5.61
C LEU A 36 1.79 4.29 -5.63
N ALA A 37 1.97 2.97 -5.66
CA ALA A 37 0.89 2.05 -5.38
C ALA A 37 0.50 2.26 -3.91
N GLU A 38 -0.69 2.81 -3.68
CA GLU A 38 -1.29 2.86 -2.35
C GLU A 38 -1.63 1.41 -1.99
N TYR A 39 -0.84 0.82 -1.09
CA TYR A 39 -1.09 -0.52 -0.60
C TYR A 39 -1.86 -0.38 0.71
N ASP A 40 -3.18 -0.55 0.63
CA ASP A 40 -4.01 -0.69 1.81
C ASP A 40 -3.64 -1.99 2.52
N ASN A 41 -2.90 -1.86 3.62
CA ASN A 41 -2.49 -2.98 4.46
C ASN A 41 -3.57 -3.25 5.49
N PHE A 42 -4.29 -4.36 5.37
CA PHE A 42 -5.17 -4.83 6.45
C PHE A 42 -4.44 -5.82 7.36
N ARG A 43 -4.47 -5.59 8.68
CA ARG A 43 -3.84 -6.47 9.66
C ARG A 43 -4.86 -6.97 10.65
N CYS A 44 -4.75 -8.25 11.00
CA CYS A 44 -5.54 -8.82 12.08
C CYS A 44 -4.63 -9.49 13.12
N GLY A 45 -4.57 -8.88 14.30
CA GLY A 45 -3.62 -9.23 15.36
C GLY A 45 -2.17 -9.10 14.88
N ARG A 46 -1.53 -10.23 14.56
CA ARG A 46 -0.15 -10.27 14.04
C ARG A 46 -0.09 -10.63 12.56
N GLU A 47 -1.19 -11.03 11.96
CA GLU A 47 -1.24 -11.45 10.57
C GLU A 47 -1.41 -10.23 9.65
N LEU A 48 -0.74 -10.27 8.50
CA LEU A 48 -0.94 -9.32 7.42
C LEU A 48 -1.76 -10.00 6.32
N ILE A 49 -2.91 -9.41 6.00
CA ILE A 49 -3.76 -9.85 4.90
C ILE A 49 -3.38 -9.07 3.65
N SER A 50 -3.24 -9.79 2.55
CA SER A 50 -2.81 -9.25 1.27
C SER A 50 -3.86 -9.50 0.19
N LEU A 51 -3.87 -8.64 -0.83
CA LEU A 51 -4.64 -8.89 -2.05
C LEU A 51 -4.36 -10.31 -2.59
N ASP A 52 -5.38 -10.88 -3.22
CA ASP A 52 -5.46 -12.26 -3.68
C ASP A 52 -5.48 -13.36 -2.62
N ASP A 53 -5.42 -13.04 -1.33
CA ASP A 53 -5.70 -14.02 -0.28
C ASP A 53 -7.10 -14.59 -0.41
N THR A 54 -7.24 -15.88 -0.10
CA THR A 54 -8.55 -16.55 -0.12
C THR A 54 -9.40 -16.10 1.06
N SER A 55 -10.71 -15.99 0.87
CA SER A 55 -11.65 -15.70 1.98
C SER A 55 -11.52 -16.70 3.13
N GLY A 56 -11.19 -17.97 2.84
CA GLY A 56 -10.88 -18.98 3.84
C GLY A 56 -9.62 -18.66 4.67
N LYS A 57 -8.53 -18.22 4.04
CA LYS A 57 -7.32 -17.77 4.76
C LYS A 57 -7.65 -16.58 5.67
N VAL A 58 -8.31 -15.56 5.13
CA VAL A 58 -8.70 -14.37 5.91
C VAL A 58 -9.58 -14.75 7.09
N PHE A 59 -10.55 -15.64 6.88
CA PHE A 59 -11.39 -16.15 7.96
C PHE A 59 -10.59 -16.89 9.05
N MET A 60 -9.64 -17.75 8.65
CA MET A 60 -8.84 -18.51 9.61
C MET A 60 -7.89 -17.63 10.43
N GLU A 61 -7.35 -16.57 9.84
CA GLU A 61 -6.39 -15.69 10.52
C GLU A 61 -7.06 -14.53 11.26
N CYS A 62 -8.15 -13.97 10.72
CA CYS A 62 -8.84 -12.81 11.30
C CYS A 62 -10.14 -13.15 12.02
N GLY A 63 -10.71 -14.33 11.80
CA GLY A 63 -12.00 -14.72 12.37
C GLY A 63 -13.19 -14.11 11.63
N GLU A 64 -14.36 -14.19 12.26
CA GLU A 64 -15.60 -13.63 11.73
C GLU A 64 -15.51 -12.10 11.60
N PRO A 65 -15.90 -11.54 10.44
CA PRO A 65 -16.04 -10.08 10.31
C PRO A 65 -17.19 -9.57 11.18
N THR A 66 -17.14 -8.29 11.52
CA THR A 66 -18.23 -7.57 12.20
C THR A 66 -19.53 -7.66 11.39
N TRP A 67 -19.44 -7.57 10.06
CA TRP A 67 -20.57 -7.69 9.16
C TRP A 67 -20.18 -8.27 7.79
N LYS A 68 -21.13 -8.94 7.12
CA LYS A 68 -20.90 -9.57 5.81
C LYS A 68 -22.10 -9.39 4.88
N GLU A 69 -21.84 -8.95 3.66
CA GLU A 69 -22.84 -8.77 2.62
C GLU A 69 -22.47 -9.49 1.33
N MET A 70 -23.48 -10.00 0.61
CA MET A 70 -23.34 -10.50 -0.76
C MET A 70 -23.88 -9.41 -1.69
N VAL A 71 -23.02 -8.82 -2.54
CA VAL A 71 -23.38 -7.59 -3.29
C VAL A 71 -23.27 -7.70 -4.81
N GLY A 72 -22.73 -8.79 -5.35
CA GLY A 72 -22.50 -8.91 -6.79
C GLY A 72 -22.82 -10.29 -7.36
N TYR A 73 -23.22 -10.28 -8.63
CA TYR A 73 -23.46 -11.45 -9.44
C TYR A 73 -22.51 -11.44 -10.64
N ARG A 74 -21.94 -12.60 -10.95
CA ARG A 74 -21.19 -12.85 -12.18
C ARG A 74 -21.70 -14.12 -12.81
N ASP A 75 -22.09 -14.04 -14.08
CA ASP A 75 -22.68 -15.15 -14.83
C ASP A 75 -23.92 -15.78 -14.14
N GLY A 76 -24.69 -14.95 -13.42
CA GLY A 76 -25.86 -15.39 -12.65
C GLY A 76 -25.53 -16.03 -11.29
N LEU A 77 -24.26 -16.10 -10.90
CA LEU A 77 -23.82 -16.61 -9.60
C LEU A 77 -23.47 -15.46 -8.66
N LEU A 78 -23.96 -15.52 -7.43
CA LEU A 78 -23.51 -14.66 -6.33
C LEU A 78 -22.01 -14.89 -6.09
N ASP A 79 -21.16 -13.95 -6.49
CA ASP A 79 -19.71 -14.14 -6.52
C ASP A 79 -18.93 -13.12 -5.68
N THR A 80 -19.56 -11.99 -5.33
CA THR A 80 -18.91 -10.85 -4.70
C THR A 80 -19.43 -10.64 -3.28
N GLN A 81 -18.49 -10.54 -2.33
CA GLN A 81 -18.76 -10.37 -0.91
C GLN A 81 -18.06 -9.12 -0.37
N LEU A 82 -18.73 -8.40 0.52
CA LEU A 82 -18.13 -7.34 1.33
C LEU A 82 -18.06 -7.79 2.77
N TRP A 83 -16.88 -7.76 3.36
CA TRP A 83 -16.65 -8.11 4.75
C TRP A 83 -16.17 -6.86 5.50
N TYR A 84 -16.86 -6.51 6.57
CA TYR A 84 -16.59 -5.32 7.37
C TYR A 84 -15.90 -5.73 8.67
N TYR A 85 -14.76 -5.12 8.96
CA TYR A 85 -14.00 -5.33 10.19
C TYR A 85 -13.90 -4.02 10.95
N ASN A 86 -14.58 -3.94 12.10
CA ASN A 86 -14.50 -2.81 13.01
C ASN A 86 -13.25 -2.95 13.89
N CYS A 87 -12.18 -2.20 13.59
CA CYS A 87 -10.95 -2.26 14.39
C CYS A 87 -10.99 -1.39 15.66
N GLY A 88 -12.19 -0.97 16.10
CA GLY A 88 -12.42 -0.27 17.37
C GLY A 88 -12.14 1.22 17.28
N SER A 89 -12.35 1.94 18.39
CA SER A 89 -12.25 3.42 18.40
C SER A 89 -10.84 3.98 18.20
N SER A 90 -9.81 3.13 18.25
CA SER A 90 -8.41 3.52 18.04
C SER A 90 -7.90 3.27 16.61
N ASP A 91 -8.74 2.71 15.74
CA ASP A 91 -8.36 2.28 14.39
C ASP A 91 -9.57 2.41 13.43
N PHE A 92 -9.40 2.05 12.17
CA PHE A 92 -10.43 2.23 11.13
C PHE A 92 -11.40 1.06 11.01
N LEU A 93 -12.56 1.33 10.43
CA LEU A 93 -13.43 0.30 9.86
C LEU A 93 -12.85 -0.11 8.50
N TYR A 94 -12.54 -1.39 8.31
CA TYR A 94 -12.05 -1.91 7.03
C TYR A 94 -13.15 -2.64 6.27
N VAL A 95 -13.19 -2.45 4.95
CA VAL A 95 -14.07 -3.15 4.03
C VAL A 95 -13.23 -3.98 3.08
N LEU A 96 -13.37 -5.29 3.16
CA LEU A 96 -12.67 -6.26 2.30
C LEU A 96 -13.63 -6.75 1.23
N ARG A 97 -13.30 -6.52 -0.05
CA ARG A 97 -14.08 -7.02 -1.18
C ARG A 97 -13.50 -8.32 -1.69
N PHE A 98 -14.27 -9.40 -1.59
CA PHE A 98 -13.93 -10.68 -2.19
C PHE A 98 -14.70 -10.88 -3.49
N VAL A 99 -14.02 -11.36 -4.53
CA VAL A 99 -14.63 -11.76 -5.81
C VAL A 99 -14.18 -13.18 -6.11
N GLY A 100 -15.12 -14.09 -6.32
CA GLY A 100 -14.83 -15.52 -6.54
C GLY A 100 -14.02 -16.13 -5.38
N GLY A 101 -14.24 -15.66 -4.15
CA GLY A 101 -13.55 -16.12 -2.95
C GLY A 101 -12.11 -15.60 -2.76
N ARG A 102 -11.67 -14.62 -3.55
CA ARG A 102 -10.33 -14.01 -3.47
C ARG A 102 -10.44 -12.53 -3.12
N LEU A 103 -9.59 -12.04 -2.24
CA LEU A 103 -9.55 -10.64 -1.83
C LEU A 103 -9.06 -9.77 -2.99
N LYS A 104 -9.86 -8.79 -3.40
CA LYS A 104 -9.54 -7.91 -4.53
C LYS A 104 -9.34 -6.46 -4.15
N GLU A 105 -9.93 -6.05 -3.04
CA GLU A 105 -9.88 -4.68 -2.56
C GLU A 105 -9.89 -4.68 -1.04
N ILE A 106 -9.11 -3.78 -0.47
CA ILE A 106 -9.08 -3.44 0.94
C ILE A 106 -9.32 -1.95 0.97
N GLU A 107 -10.34 -1.49 1.69
CA GLU A 107 -10.63 -0.07 1.82
C GLU A 107 -10.78 0.27 3.30
N SER A 108 -10.09 1.32 3.76
CA SER A 108 -10.36 1.90 5.08
C SER A 108 -11.46 2.96 4.97
N GLN A 109 -12.48 2.83 5.80
CA GLN A 109 -13.53 3.83 5.98
C GLN A 109 -13.17 4.73 7.18
N GLY A 110 -14.18 5.38 7.78
CA GLY A 110 -14.00 6.13 9.03
C GLY A 110 -13.51 5.26 10.20
N TYR A 111 -13.24 5.91 11.33
CA TYR A 111 -12.86 5.21 12.55
C TYR A 111 -13.90 4.17 12.97
N GLY A 112 -13.41 3.05 13.48
CA GLY A 112 -14.22 2.05 14.13
C GLY A 112 -14.84 2.57 15.43
N THR A 113 -15.62 1.72 16.09
CA THR A 113 -16.31 2.07 17.34
C THR A 113 -16.16 0.96 18.37
N GLY A 114 -16.07 1.32 19.65
CA GLY A 114 -16.00 0.34 20.74
C GLY A 114 -14.77 -0.55 20.68
N GLN A 115 -14.96 -1.83 21.03
CA GLN A 115 -13.90 -2.83 21.06
C GLN A 115 -13.53 -3.28 19.64
N SER A 116 -12.23 -3.45 19.40
CA SER A 116 -11.70 -3.93 18.12
C SER A 116 -11.99 -5.42 17.91
N ASP A 117 -12.54 -5.74 16.74
CA ASP A 117 -12.73 -7.10 16.24
C ASP A 117 -11.51 -7.63 15.49
N CYS A 118 -10.53 -6.76 15.20
CA CYS A 118 -9.40 -7.05 14.31
C CYS A 118 -8.24 -7.77 15.01
N TYR A 119 -8.42 -8.37 16.18
CA TYR A 119 -7.32 -9.09 16.83
C TYR A 119 -7.13 -10.52 16.32
N GLY A 120 -8.12 -11.08 15.63
CA GLY A 120 -8.12 -12.47 15.19
C GLY A 120 -8.52 -13.48 16.30
N PRO A 121 -8.63 -14.77 15.98
CA PRO A 121 -9.09 -15.79 16.92
C PRO A 121 -8.04 -16.16 17.98
N ARG A 122 -6.76 -15.83 17.78
CA ARG A 122 -5.68 -16.21 18.71
C ARG A 122 -5.47 -15.27 19.90
N THR A 123 -6.17 -14.15 19.93
CA THR A 123 -5.91 -13.00 20.82
C THR A 123 -7.09 -12.63 21.72
N ARG A 124 -8.30 -13.18 21.48
CA ARG A 124 -9.36 -13.20 22.50
C ARG A 124 -8.98 -14.19 23.61
N ARG A 125 -8.13 -13.78 24.54
CA ARG A 125 -8.00 -14.39 25.88
C ARG A 125 -8.60 -13.45 26.91
#